data_AF-A0A644ZQM7-F1
#
_entry.id   AF-A0A644ZQM7-F1
#
_cell.length_a   1.000
_cell.length_b   1.000
_cell.length_c   1.000
_cell.angle_alpha   90.00
_cell.angle_beta   90.00
_cell.angle_gamma   90.00
#
_symmetry.space_group_name_H-M   'P 1'
#
loop_
_entity.id
_entity.type
_entity.pdbx_description
1 polymer ?
#
loop_
_entity_poly.entity_id
_entity_poly.type
_entity_poly.pdbx_seq_one_letter_code
_entity_poly.pdbx_strand_id
1 'polypeptide(L)'
;MSDYTKMRFTSTEDPDRSVILTLPATPEQFKEAIRSIGAETIGKSYKVTDFASDISALDQLLAGNPDAVINATLDELNYAAARIAELTPAQRRLLDVVSESPLRLRKLEQIIDFKENSEFFLLIPEAKNASELGRYYAYQSGMVDMPEKWKAAIDCEKLGMIAAELERGAFTEHGYVLPTGDEWTPHFEKSRSVPEAYRITGAESRSSVIERLKSESAKSPKARQDKHDTPDHER
;
A
#
# COMPACT_ATOMS: atom_id res chain seq x y z
N MET A 1 2.64 -17.36 5.61
CA MET A 1 1.73 -16.37 5.02
C MET A 1 2.07 -16.28 3.56
N SER A 2 1.07 -16.13 2.71
CA SER A 2 1.33 -16.03 1.28
C SER A 2 1.62 -14.57 0.93
N ASP A 3 2.75 -14.30 0.28
CA ASP A 3 3.23 -12.94 0.02
C ASP A 3 2.70 -12.39 -1.30
N TYR A 4 1.38 -12.24 -1.39
CA TYR A 4 0.78 -11.73 -2.62
C TYR A 4 -0.35 -10.72 -2.38
N THR A 5 -0.54 -9.88 -3.39
CA THR A 5 -1.74 -9.04 -3.53
C THR A 5 -2.64 -9.66 -4.58
N LYS A 6 -3.90 -9.90 -4.26
CA LYS A 6 -4.92 -10.42 -5.17
C LYS A 6 -5.82 -9.29 -5.64
N MET A 7 -5.99 -9.19 -6.95
CA MET A 7 -6.92 -8.24 -7.58
C MET A 7 -7.93 -9.00 -8.40
N ARG A 8 -9.22 -8.71 -8.19
CA ARG A 8 -10.30 -9.28 -9.01
C ARG A 8 -10.65 -8.34 -10.14
N PHE A 9 -10.62 -8.89 -11.35
CA PHE A 9 -11.07 -8.24 -12.57
C PHE A 9 -12.39 -8.86 -13.00
N THR A 10 -13.39 -8.02 -13.28
CA THR A 10 -14.72 -8.45 -13.74
C THR A 10 -15.01 -7.82 -15.09
N SER A 11 -15.54 -8.60 -16.03
CA SER A 11 -15.93 -8.09 -17.35
C SER A 11 -17.05 -7.05 -17.24
N THR A 12 -16.98 -6.01 -18.07
CA THR A 12 -18.05 -5.00 -18.17
C THR A 12 -19.22 -5.45 -19.04
N GLU A 13 -19.01 -6.44 -19.91
CA GLU A 13 -20.03 -7.01 -20.81
C GLU A 13 -20.77 -8.19 -20.18
N ASP A 14 -20.07 -8.97 -19.33
CA ASP A 14 -20.62 -10.13 -18.63
C ASP A 14 -20.17 -10.13 -17.16
N PRO A 15 -20.96 -9.54 -16.22
CA PRO A 15 -20.59 -9.40 -14.82
C PRO A 15 -20.32 -10.71 -14.08
N ASP A 16 -20.81 -11.85 -14.59
CA ASP A 16 -20.57 -13.17 -14.00
C ASP A 16 -19.17 -13.70 -14.35
N ARG A 17 -18.48 -13.10 -15.33
CA ARG A 17 -17.10 -13.43 -15.68
C ARG A 17 -16.12 -12.58 -14.88
N SER A 18 -15.40 -13.24 -13.97
CA SER A 18 -14.31 -12.62 -13.20
C SER A 18 -13.09 -13.52 -13.10
N VAL A 19 -11.93 -12.89 -12.90
CA VAL A 19 -10.64 -13.56 -12.71
C VAL A 19 -9.86 -12.87 -11.59
N ILE A 20 -9.08 -13.65 -10.84
CA ILE A 20 -8.15 -13.12 -9.83
C ILE A 20 -6.75 -13.13 -10.41
N LEU A 21 -6.10 -11.97 -10.41
CA LEU A 21 -4.67 -11.84 -10.70
C LEU A 21 -3.90 -11.67 -9.40
N THR A 22 -2.77 -12.34 -9.30
CA THR A 22 -1.85 -12.25 -8.16
C THR A 22 -0.69 -11.35 -8.55
N LEU A 23 -0.37 -10.35 -7.74
CA LEU A 23 0.76 -9.44 -7.94
C LEU A 23 1.96 -9.83 -7.03
N PRO A 24 3.20 -9.60 -7.49
CA PRO A 24 3.55 -9.06 -8.82
C PRO A 24 3.26 -10.07 -9.95
N ALA A 25 2.87 -9.55 -11.10
CA ALA A 25 2.52 -10.29 -12.30
C ALA A 25 3.40 -9.86 -13.49
N THR A 26 3.41 -10.71 -14.52
CA THR A 26 4.01 -10.45 -15.83
C THR A 26 2.96 -9.94 -16.83
N PRO A 27 3.37 -9.27 -17.93
CA PRO A 27 2.46 -8.88 -19.01
C PRO A 27 1.69 -10.07 -19.60
N GLU A 28 2.31 -11.25 -19.68
CA GLU A 28 1.70 -12.48 -20.20
C GLU A 28 0.58 -12.97 -19.28
N GLN A 29 0.85 -13.06 -17.97
CA GLN A 29 -0.15 -13.43 -16.97
C GLN A 29 -1.33 -12.45 -16.94
N PHE A 30 -1.04 -11.15 -17.08
CA PHE A 30 -2.08 -10.14 -17.18
C PHE A 30 -2.94 -10.33 -18.43
N LYS A 31 -2.33 -10.48 -19.61
CA LYS A 31 -3.05 -10.71 -20.87
C LYS A 31 -3.90 -11.98 -20.83
N GLU A 32 -3.38 -13.06 -20.25
CA GLU A 32 -4.10 -14.32 -20.08
C GLU A 32 -5.31 -14.14 -19.16
N ALA A 33 -5.14 -13.47 -18.02
CA ALA A 33 -6.23 -13.17 -17.09
C ALA A 33 -7.34 -12.36 -17.79
N ILE A 34 -6.98 -11.27 -18.47
CA ILE A 34 -7.97 -10.43 -19.17
C ILE A 34 -8.68 -11.20 -20.31
N ARG A 35 -7.97 -12.03 -21.07
CA ARG A 35 -8.60 -12.87 -22.12
C ARG A 35 -9.62 -13.85 -21.54
N SER A 36 -9.37 -14.40 -20.35
CA SER A 36 -10.25 -15.39 -19.72
C SER A 36 -11.66 -14.86 -19.41
N ILE A 37 -11.80 -13.55 -19.22
CA ILE A 37 -13.09 -12.89 -18.97
C ILE A 37 -13.75 -12.33 -20.25
N GLY A 38 -13.24 -12.69 -21.43
CA GLY A 38 -13.77 -12.26 -22.72
C GLY A 38 -13.36 -10.85 -23.15
N ALA A 39 -12.42 -10.23 -22.44
CA ALA A 39 -11.91 -8.91 -22.75
C ALA A 39 -10.80 -9.00 -23.81
N GLU A 40 -11.06 -8.51 -25.03
CA GLU A 40 -10.09 -8.52 -26.14
C GLU A 40 -9.15 -7.29 -26.12
N THR A 41 -9.57 -6.18 -25.50
CA THR A 41 -8.81 -4.92 -25.46
C THR A 41 -8.63 -4.40 -24.03
N ILE A 42 -7.40 -3.99 -23.70
CA ILE A 42 -7.02 -3.47 -22.39
C ILE A 42 -7.82 -2.19 -22.07
N GLY A 43 -8.41 -2.11 -20.88
CA GLY A 43 -8.94 -0.86 -20.30
C GLY A 43 -10.36 -0.44 -20.68
N LYS A 44 -11.10 -1.16 -21.52
CA LYS A 44 -12.53 -0.86 -21.83
C LYS A 44 -13.53 -1.99 -21.52
N SER A 45 -13.03 -3.20 -21.32
CA SER A 45 -13.83 -4.43 -21.25
C SER A 45 -13.83 -5.07 -19.86
N TYR A 46 -13.19 -4.45 -18.86
CA TYR A 46 -13.13 -4.95 -17.49
C TYR A 46 -12.95 -3.83 -16.47
N LYS A 47 -13.35 -4.12 -15.22
CA LYS A 47 -13.16 -3.27 -14.03
C LYS A 47 -12.51 -4.06 -12.90
N VAL A 48 -11.75 -3.37 -12.04
CA VAL A 48 -11.29 -3.95 -10.77
C VAL A 48 -12.44 -3.88 -9.78
N THR A 49 -12.87 -5.02 -9.25
CA THR A 49 -14.04 -5.10 -8.34
C THR A 49 -13.67 -5.47 -6.92
N ASP A 50 -12.49 -6.01 -6.71
CA ASP A 50 -12.02 -6.47 -5.41
C ASP A 50 -10.49 -6.34 -5.34
N PHE A 51 -9.99 -5.96 -4.18
CA PHE A 51 -8.57 -5.88 -3.88
C PHE A 51 -8.38 -6.42 -2.47
N ALA A 52 -7.54 -7.44 -2.34
CA ALA A 52 -7.15 -8.01 -1.07
C ALA A 52 -5.63 -8.23 -1.07
N SER A 53 -4.95 -7.81 -0.01
CA SER A 53 -3.52 -8.03 0.13
C SER A 53 -3.23 -8.75 1.42
N ASP A 54 -2.44 -9.82 1.35
CA ASP A 54 -1.88 -10.46 2.54
C ASP A 54 -0.61 -9.71 3.02
N ILE A 55 -0.23 -8.62 2.35
CA ILE A 55 0.89 -7.74 2.71
C ILE A 55 0.38 -6.61 3.61
N SER A 56 0.83 -6.60 4.86
CA SER A 56 0.37 -5.67 5.91
C SER A 56 0.45 -4.20 5.46
N ALA A 57 1.53 -3.79 4.79
CA ALA A 57 1.68 -2.42 4.29
C ALA A 57 0.58 -1.98 3.30
N LEU A 58 0.18 -2.85 2.38
CA LEU A 58 -0.85 -2.52 1.38
C LEU A 58 -2.26 -2.62 1.97
N ASP A 59 -2.49 -3.59 2.85
CA ASP A 59 -3.76 -3.73 3.57
C ASP A 59 -4.02 -2.51 4.48
N GLN A 60 -3.03 -2.12 5.28
CA GLN A 60 -3.11 -0.94 6.16
C GLN A 60 -3.20 0.37 5.37
N LEU A 61 -2.56 0.45 4.19
CA LEU A 61 -2.72 1.60 3.30
C LEU A 61 -4.16 1.69 2.76
N LEU A 62 -4.74 0.57 2.32
CA LEU A 62 -6.13 0.52 1.85
C LEU A 62 -7.12 0.89 2.98
N ALA A 63 -6.91 0.37 4.20
CA ALA A 63 -7.75 0.66 5.35
C ALA A 63 -7.64 2.13 5.81
N GLY A 64 -6.43 2.70 5.77
CA GLY A 64 -6.14 4.03 6.30
C GLY A 64 -6.24 5.18 5.28
N ASN A 65 -6.09 4.89 4.00
CA ASN A 65 -6.13 5.84 2.88
C ASN A 65 -6.53 5.11 1.58
N PRO A 66 -7.80 4.70 1.44
CA PRO A 66 -8.24 3.90 0.29
C PRO A 66 -7.99 4.60 -1.04
N ASP A 67 -8.06 5.93 -1.07
CA ASP A 67 -7.78 6.74 -2.27
C ASP A 67 -6.35 6.55 -2.78
N ALA A 68 -5.36 6.27 -1.92
CA ALA A 68 -3.98 6.00 -2.37
C ALA A 68 -3.87 4.70 -3.17
N VAL A 69 -4.73 3.72 -2.91
CA VAL A 69 -4.76 2.43 -3.62
C VAL A 69 -5.69 2.50 -4.83
N ILE A 70 -6.88 3.09 -4.67
CA ILE A 70 -7.90 3.19 -5.72
C ILE A 70 -7.42 4.04 -6.89
N ASN A 71 -6.67 5.12 -6.61
CA ASN A 71 -6.20 6.04 -7.65
C ASN A 71 -4.90 5.60 -8.32
N ALA A 72 -4.22 4.60 -7.76
CA ALA A 72 -2.99 4.05 -8.33
C ALA A 72 -3.29 3.31 -9.64
N THR A 73 -2.35 3.39 -10.58
CA THR A 73 -2.40 2.56 -11.78
C THR A 73 -2.09 1.10 -11.46
N LEU A 74 -2.55 0.18 -12.32
CA LEU A 74 -2.25 -1.23 -12.14
C LEU A 74 -0.74 -1.51 -12.19
N ASP A 75 0.01 -0.77 -13.02
CA ASP A 75 1.46 -0.87 -13.08
C ASP A 75 2.13 -0.37 -11.80
N GLU A 76 1.61 0.69 -11.15
CA GLU A 76 2.10 1.16 -9.84
C GLU A 76 1.87 0.13 -8.73
N LEU A 77 0.68 -0.49 -8.70
CA LEU A 77 0.37 -1.54 -7.73
C LEU A 77 1.23 -2.80 -7.96
N ASN A 78 1.44 -3.17 -9.23
CA ASN A 78 2.33 -4.25 -9.60
C ASN A 78 3.77 -3.97 -9.17
N TYR A 79 4.23 -2.74 -9.39
CA TYR A 79 5.56 -2.30 -8.98
C TYR A 79 5.70 -2.30 -7.46
N ALA A 80 4.74 -1.77 -6.70
CA ALA A 80 4.74 -1.81 -5.24
C ALA A 80 4.84 -3.26 -4.71
N ALA A 81 4.05 -4.18 -5.25
CA ALA A 81 4.10 -5.59 -4.88
C ALA A 81 5.48 -6.21 -5.18
N ALA A 82 6.08 -5.90 -6.34
CA ALA A 82 7.41 -6.36 -6.69
C ALA A 82 8.50 -5.81 -5.74
N ARG A 83 8.41 -4.53 -5.40
CA ARG A 83 9.35 -3.87 -4.48
C ARG A 83 9.31 -4.45 -3.08
N ILE A 84 8.12 -4.80 -2.59
CA ILE A 84 7.96 -5.50 -1.32
C ILE A 84 8.54 -6.91 -1.38
N ALA A 85 8.35 -7.63 -2.50
CA ALA A 85 8.91 -8.97 -2.68
C ALA A 85 10.46 -8.98 -2.76
N GLU A 86 11.07 -7.85 -3.12
CA GLU A 86 12.53 -7.68 -3.15
C GLU A 86 13.15 -7.30 -1.80
N LEU A 87 12.35 -7.08 -0.76
CA LEU A 87 12.85 -6.75 0.57
C LEU A 87 13.57 -7.94 1.20
N THR A 88 14.64 -7.67 1.95
CA THR A 88 15.23 -8.70 2.80
C THR A 88 14.25 -9.10 3.91
N PRO A 89 14.38 -10.28 4.54
CA PRO A 89 13.51 -10.68 5.65
C PRO A 89 13.49 -9.68 6.82
N ALA A 90 14.60 -8.98 7.07
CA ALA A 90 14.68 -7.95 8.10
C ALA A 90 13.90 -6.69 7.71
N GLN A 91 14.11 -6.18 6.49
CA GLN A 91 13.36 -5.03 5.96
C GLN A 91 11.86 -5.33 5.87
N ARG A 92 11.48 -6.55 5.46
CA ARG A 92 10.09 -6.97 5.41
C ARG A 92 9.44 -6.93 6.80
N ARG A 93 10.08 -7.53 7.80
CA ARG A 93 9.60 -7.45 9.19
C ARG A 93 9.49 -6.01 9.67
N LEU A 94 10.47 -5.17 9.37
CA LEU A 94 10.43 -3.75 9.74
C LEU A 94 9.23 -3.04 9.09
N LEU A 95 8.98 -3.28 7.79
CA LEU A 95 7.84 -2.72 7.09
C LEU A 95 6.51 -3.16 7.71
N ASP A 96 6.35 -4.44 8.02
CA ASP A 96 5.13 -4.98 8.63
C ASP A 96 4.87 -4.31 10.01
N VAL A 97 5.91 -4.21 10.85
CA VAL A 97 5.83 -3.52 12.16
C VAL A 97 5.50 -2.03 12.01
N VAL A 98 6.14 -1.33 11.07
CA VAL A 98 5.83 0.08 10.78
C VAL A 98 4.38 0.23 10.36
N SER A 99 3.88 -0.66 9.50
CA SER A 99 2.53 -0.62 8.93
C SER A 99 1.42 -0.79 9.97
N GLU A 100 1.68 -1.58 11.01
CA GLU A 100 0.74 -1.82 12.12
C GLU A 100 0.83 -0.75 13.22
N SER A 101 1.84 0.12 13.16
CA SER A 101 2.06 1.18 14.14
C SER A 101 1.43 2.53 13.71
N PRO A 102 1.37 3.53 14.60
CA PRO A 102 1.07 4.90 14.23
C PRO A 102 2.02 5.52 13.19
N LEU A 103 3.23 4.95 13.02
CA LEU A 103 4.24 5.40 12.05
C LEU A 103 3.99 4.90 10.62
N ARG A 104 2.88 4.17 10.40
CA ARG A 104 2.56 3.57 9.10
C ARG A 104 2.64 4.54 7.93
N LEU A 105 3.17 4.04 6.82
CA LEU A 105 3.26 4.77 5.56
C LEU A 105 1.86 5.07 5.02
N ARG A 106 1.65 6.27 4.48
CA ARG A 106 0.32 6.79 4.10
C ARG A 106 0.14 6.97 2.60
N LYS A 107 1.19 6.70 1.84
CA LYS A 107 1.26 6.86 0.39
C LYS A 107 1.86 5.60 -0.24
N LEU A 108 1.38 5.23 -1.42
CA LEU A 108 1.90 4.07 -2.16
C LEU A 108 3.38 4.27 -2.53
N GLU A 109 3.74 5.52 -2.87
CA GLU A 109 5.10 5.91 -3.24
C GLU A 109 6.09 5.65 -2.09
N GLN A 110 5.67 5.85 -0.83
CA GLN A 110 6.51 5.54 0.33
C GLN A 110 6.76 4.04 0.47
N ILE A 111 5.78 3.20 0.16
CA ILE A 111 5.94 1.74 0.19
C ILE A 111 6.92 1.30 -0.91
N ILE A 112 6.82 1.89 -2.10
CA ILE A 112 7.73 1.65 -3.23
C ILE A 112 9.18 2.03 -2.88
N ASP A 113 9.36 3.18 -2.23
CA ASP A 113 10.65 3.76 -1.84
C ASP A 113 11.22 3.15 -0.55
N PHE A 114 10.50 2.25 0.13
CA PHE A 114 10.87 1.76 1.45
C PHE A 114 12.21 1.02 1.46
N LYS A 115 12.54 0.26 0.41
CA LYS A 115 13.79 -0.52 0.38
C LYS A 115 15.03 0.37 0.49
N GLU A 116 15.01 1.52 -0.17
CA GLU A 116 16.09 2.53 -0.14
C GLU A 116 16.06 3.37 1.14
N ASN A 117 14.91 3.40 1.83
CA ASN A 117 14.69 4.21 3.02
C ASN A 117 14.51 3.34 4.29
N SER A 118 14.91 2.07 4.27
CA SER A 118 14.63 1.18 5.40
C SER A 118 15.31 1.64 6.69
N GLU A 119 16.47 2.29 6.56
CA GLU A 119 17.24 2.87 7.68
C GLU A 119 16.53 4.06 8.33
N PHE A 120 15.49 4.63 7.72
CA PHE A 120 14.68 5.70 8.33
C PHE A 120 14.00 5.22 9.62
N PHE A 121 13.76 3.91 9.74
CA PHE A 121 13.18 3.30 10.93
C PHE A 121 14.18 2.36 11.58
N LEU A 122 14.21 2.39 12.92
CA LEU A 122 14.86 1.38 13.72
C LEU A 122 13.80 0.56 14.45
N LEU A 123 14.03 -0.74 14.58
CA LEU A 123 13.25 -1.63 15.44
C LEU A 123 14.16 -2.14 16.55
N ILE A 124 13.71 -2.00 17.79
CA ILE A 124 14.32 -2.57 19.00
C ILE A 124 13.42 -3.74 19.45
N PRO A 125 13.71 -4.99 19.02
CA PRO A 125 12.81 -6.13 19.22
C PRO A 125 12.57 -6.48 20.69
N GLU A 126 13.53 -6.19 21.56
CA GLU A 126 13.50 -6.52 22.99
C GLU A 126 12.62 -5.56 23.81
N ALA A 127 12.18 -4.44 23.23
CA ALA A 127 11.49 -3.37 23.92
C ALA A 127 9.99 -3.31 23.55
N LYS A 128 9.14 -4.13 24.17
CA LYS A 128 7.70 -4.14 23.88
C LYS A 128 6.88 -3.22 24.79
N ASN A 129 7.51 -2.68 25.84
CA ASN A 129 6.92 -1.71 26.75
C ASN A 129 7.98 -0.74 27.29
N ALA A 130 7.53 0.29 28.00
CA ALA A 130 8.42 1.34 28.52
C ALA A 130 9.50 0.80 29.47
N SER A 131 9.19 -0.17 30.33
CA SER A 131 10.18 -0.77 31.23
C SER A 131 11.30 -1.47 30.45
N GLU A 132 10.95 -2.24 29.43
CA GLU A 132 11.91 -2.92 28.56
C GLU A 132 12.74 -1.94 27.72
N LEU A 133 12.13 -0.87 27.20
CA LEU A 133 12.85 0.18 26.47
C LEU A 133 13.86 0.91 27.36
N GLY A 134 13.47 1.30 28.58
CA GLY A 134 14.42 1.92 29.51
C GLY A 134 15.53 0.96 29.94
N ARG A 135 15.23 -0.33 30.08
CA ARG A 135 16.26 -1.35 30.32
C ARG A 135 17.22 -1.47 29.12
N TYR A 136 16.71 -1.47 27.90
CA TYR A 136 17.54 -1.44 26.70
C TYR A 136 18.49 -0.23 26.73
N TYR A 137 17.99 0.96 27.03
CA TYR A 137 18.83 2.16 27.07
C TYR A 137 19.83 2.21 28.23
N ALA A 138 19.47 1.68 29.40
CA ALA A 138 20.39 1.66 30.54
C ALA A 138 21.52 0.62 30.37
N TYR A 139 21.23 -0.55 29.77
CA TYR A 139 22.14 -1.69 29.82
C TYR A 139 22.67 -2.17 28.47
N GLN A 140 21.96 -1.95 27.36
CA GLN A 140 22.24 -2.60 26.06
C GLN A 140 22.64 -1.61 24.97
N SER A 141 22.07 -0.41 24.95
CA SER A 141 22.30 0.59 23.89
C SER A 141 23.71 1.18 23.86
N GLY A 142 24.44 1.11 24.99
CA GLY A 142 25.71 1.80 25.18
C GLY A 142 25.59 3.31 25.44
N MET A 143 24.38 3.88 25.49
CA MET A 143 24.19 5.31 25.78
C MET A 143 24.48 5.71 27.24
N VAL A 144 24.35 4.76 28.16
CA VAL A 144 24.55 4.97 29.59
C VAL A 144 25.80 4.22 30.04
N ASP A 145 26.89 4.95 30.24
CA ASP A 145 28.15 4.42 30.79
C ASP A 145 28.31 4.83 32.25
N MET A 146 27.98 3.92 33.17
CA MET A 146 28.13 4.09 34.62
C MET A 146 28.21 2.72 35.32
N PRO A 147 28.69 2.65 36.57
CA PRO A 147 28.74 1.39 37.32
C PRO A 147 27.38 0.70 37.39
N GLU A 148 27.36 -0.64 37.30
CA GLU A 148 26.12 -1.44 37.31
C GLU A 148 25.22 -1.16 38.53
N LYS A 149 25.83 -0.91 39.70
CA LYS A 149 25.08 -0.55 40.92
C LYS A 149 24.33 0.78 40.79
N TRP A 150 24.82 1.70 39.95
CA TRP A 150 24.16 2.99 39.70
C TRP A 150 23.05 2.82 38.67
N LYS A 151 23.28 2.02 37.61
CA LYS A 151 22.23 1.65 36.65
C LYS A 151 21.03 1.00 37.33
N ALA A 152 21.29 0.16 38.34
CA ALA A 152 20.25 -0.50 39.13
C ALA A 152 19.32 0.47 39.90
N ALA A 153 19.73 1.72 40.10
CA ALA A 153 18.91 2.75 40.72
C ALA A 153 18.03 3.52 39.71
N ILE A 154 18.19 3.30 38.41
CA ILE A 154 17.40 3.94 37.36
C ILE A 154 16.02 3.29 37.30
N ASP A 155 14.98 4.11 37.41
CA ASP A 155 13.62 3.72 37.08
C ASP A 155 13.50 3.52 35.56
N CYS A 156 13.60 2.26 35.13
CA CYS A 156 13.60 1.88 33.72
C CYS A 156 12.26 2.18 33.05
N GLU A 157 11.13 2.04 33.75
CA GLU A 157 9.82 2.36 33.17
C GLU A 157 9.72 3.86 32.88
N LYS A 158 10.12 4.70 33.83
CA LYS A 158 10.15 6.14 33.64
C LYS A 158 11.13 6.58 32.56
N LEU A 159 12.33 5.99 32.53
CA LEU A 159 13.32 6.26 31.48
C LEU A 159 12.75 5.93 30.09
N GLY A 160 12.14 4.76 29.93
CA GLY A 160 11.58 4.35 28.64
C GLY A 160 10.38 5.19 28.22
N MET A 161 9.53 5.66 29.15
CA MET A 161 8.45 6.61 28.81
C MET A 161 9.02 7.93 28.25
N ILE A 162 10.06 8.48 28.91
CA ILE A 162 10.72 9.72 28.45
C ILE A 162 11.37 9.50 27.08
N ALA A 163 12.11 8.40 26.91
CA ALA A 163 12.74 8.08 25.63
C ALA A 163 11.69 7.95 24.52
N ALA A 164 10.60 7.24 24.79
CA ALA A 164 9.56 7.02 23.80
C ALA A 164 8.86 8.31 23.36
N GLU A 165 8.66 9.25 24.29
CA GLU A 165 8.10 10.57 24.00
C GLU A 165 9.05 11.41 23.12
N LEU A 166 10.35 11.40 23.41
CA LEU A 166 11.36 12.16 22.66
C LEU A 166 11.56 11.61 21.25
N GLU A 167 11.65 10.28 21.13
CA GLU A 167 11.91 9.57 19.88
C GLU A 167 10.68 9.48 18.98
N ARG A 168 9.48 9.73 19.54
CA ARG A 168 8.20 9.65 18.84
C ARG A 168 7.95 8.28 18.18
N GLY A 169 8.53 7.22 18.73
CA GLY A 169 8.30 5.86 18.30
C GLY A 169 7.03 5.25 18.90
N ALA A 170 6.83 3.97 18.64
CA ALA A 170 5.65 3.22 19.04
C ALA A 170 6.02 1.82 19.56
N PHE A 171 5.35 1.41 20.64
CA PHE A 171 5.39 0.03 21.11
C PHE A 171 4.48 -0.86 20.26
N THR A 172 4.99 -2.02 19.88
CA THR A 172 4.27 -3.04 19.11
C THR A 172 4.48 -4.42 19.75
N GLU A 173 3.72 -5.42 19.33
CA GLU A 173 3.94 -6.81 19.77
C GLU A 173 5.33 -7.37 19.38
N HIS A 174 5.99 -6.71 18.43
CA HIS A 174 7.29 -7.08 17.88
C HIS A 174 8.46 -6.24 18.41
N GLY A 175 8.21 -5.28 19.30
CA GLY A 175 9.23 -4.39 19.86
C GLY A 175 8.89 -2.91 19.69
N TYR A 176 9.87 -2.05 19.93
CA TYR A 176 9.73 -0.60 19.82
C TYR A 176 10.27 -0.14 18.48
N VAL A 177 9.43 0.53 17.67
CA VAL A 177 9.81 1.08 16.37
C VAL A 177 9.87 2.60 16.46
N LEU A 178 10.91 3.21 15.90
CA LEU A 178 11.11 4.66 15.95
C LEU A 178 11.74 5.19 14.65
N PRO A 179 11.49 6.46 14.30
CA PRO A 179 12.29 7.13 13.29
C PRO A 179 13.72 7.37 13.80
N THR A 180 14.73 7.15 12.97
CA THR A 180 16.15 7.38 13.32
C THR A 180 16.54 8.86 13.29
N GLY A 181 15.76 9.68 12.59
CA GLY A 181 16.09 11.08 12.27
C GLY A 181 16.78 11.25 10.92
N ASP A 182 17.05 10.16 10.20
CA ASP A 182 17.54 10.21 8.82
C ASP A 182 16.49 10.86 7.90
N GLU A 183 16.95 11.43 6.78
CA GLU A 183 16.04 12.02 5.80
C GLU A 183 15.41 10.95 4.90
N TRP A 184 14.09 11.01 4.73
CA TRP A 184 13.40 10.20 3.73
C TRP A 184 13.68 10.75 2.32
N THR A 185 14.22 9.92 1.43
CA THR A 185 14.49 10.26 0.03
C THR A 185 13.39 9.71 -0.88
N PRO A 186 12.52 10.57 -1.45
CA PRO A 186 11.47 10.14 -2.37
C PRO A 186 12.06 9.88 -3.77
N HIS A 187 12.38 8.62 -4.07
CA HIS A 187 12.92 8.21 -5.37
C HIS A 187 11.80 8.08 -6.42
N PHE A 188 10.73 7.37 -6.08
CA PHE A 188 9.60 7.13 -6.95
C PHE A 188 8.65 8.33 -6.99
N GLU A 189 8.35 8.96 -5.85
CA GLU A 189 7.39 10.08 -5.78
C GLU A 189 7.77 11.25 -6.71
N LYS A 190 9.08 11.48 -6.93
CA LYS A 190 9.58 12.54 -7.82
C LYS A 190 9.23 12.34 -9.30
N SER A 191 9.19 11.09 -9.77
CA SER A 191 9.01 10.79 -11.20
C SER A 191 7.70 10.08 -11.51
N ARG A 192 7.15 9.36 -10.53
CA ARG A 192 6.05 8.37 -10.68
C ARG A 192 6.22 7.47 -11.90
N SER A 193 7.46 7.18 -12.26
CA SER A 193 7.78 6.41 -13.46
C SER A 193 7.98 4.95 -13.06
N VAL A 194 7.03 4.10 -13.43
CA VAL A 194 7.16 2.65 -13.26
C VAL A 194 8.18 2.12 -14.28
N PRO A 195 9.23 1.38 -13.87
CA PRO A 195 10.18 0.78 -14.81
C PRO A 195 9.49 -0.22 -15.76
N GLU A 196 9.97 -0.32 -17.00
CA GLU A 196 9.34 -1.12 -18.05
C GLU A 196 9.14 -2.59 -17.65
N ALA A 197 10.10 -3.17 -16.94
CA ALA A 197 10.03 -4.55 -16.45
C ALA A 197 8.83 -4.84 -15.53
N TYR A 198 8.23 -3.83 -14.91
CA TYR A 198 7.08 -3.97 -14.00
C TYR A 198 5.76 -3.47 -14.61
N ARG A 199 5.76 -3.01 -15.88
CA ARG A 199 4.54 -2.58 -16.57
C ARG A 199 3.83 -3.79 -17.18
N ILE A 200 2.67 -4.15 -16.64
CA ILE A 200 1.90 -5.31 -17.11
C ILE A 200 0.81 -4.93 -18.10
N THR A 201 0.39 -3.67 -18.08
CA THR A 201 -0.65 -3.14 -18.99
C THR A 201 -0.11 -2.62 -20.33
N GLY A 202 1.22 -2.59 -20.49
CA GLY A 202 1.90 -2.11 -21.70
C GLY A 202 1.82 -0.58 -21.90
N ALA A 203 2.20 -0.09 -23.08
CA ALA A 203 2.25 1.34 -23.39
C ALA A 203 0.87 2.04 -23.46
N GLU A 204 -0.22 1.26 -23.50
CA GLU A 204 -1.57 1.76 -23.79
C GLU A 204 -2.34 2.26 -22.55
N SER A 205 -1.83 2.03 -21.33
CA SER A 205 -2.56 2.29 -20.08
C SER A 205 -2.15 3.55 -19.31
N ARG A 206 -1.71 4.61 -20.01
CA ARG A 206 -1.41 5.92 -19.38
C ARG A 206 -2.60 6.58 -18.69
N SER A 207 -3.82 6.11 -18.92
CA SER A 207 -5.02 6.63 -18.25
C SER A 207 -5.15 6.02 -16.86
N SER A 208 -5.08 6.86 -15.84
CA SER A 208 -5.36 6.50 -14.45
C SER A 208 -6.76 5.90 -14.31
N VAL A 209 -6.98 5.09 -13.27
CA VAL A 209 -8.28 4.47 -12.96
C VAL A 209 -9.39 5.54 -12.88
N ILE A 210 -9.05 6.75 -12.42
CA ILE A 210 -9.95 7.91 -12.39
C ILE A 210 -10.33 8.43 -13.79
N GLU A 211 -9.41 8.51 -14.75
CA GLU A 211 -9.78 8.93 -16.12
C GLU A 211 -10.78 7.96 -16.74
N ARG A 212 -10.64 6.67 -16.43
CA ARG A 212 -11.59 5.63 -16.87
C ARG A 212 -12.96 5.82 -16.22
N LEU A 213 -13.02 5.98 -14.89
CA LEU A 213 -14.26 6.27 -14.15
C LEU A 213 -14.97 7.56 -14.63
N LYS A 214 -14.22 8.63 -14.88
CA LYS A 214 -14.76 9.90 -15.39
C LYS A 214 -15.29 9.77 -16.82
N SER A 215 -14.58 9.05 -17.69
CA SER A 215 -15.00 8.82 -19.08
C SER A 215 -16.29 8.01 -19.20
N GLU A 216 -16.58 7.15 -18.22
CA GLU A 216 -17.83 6.39 -18.12
C GLU A 216 -18.99 7.28 -17.66
N SER A 217 -18.76 8.18 -16.69
CA SER A 217 -19.79 9.13 -16.22
C SER A 217 -20.22 10.16 -17.28
N ALA A 218 -19.37 10.44 -18.27
CA ALA A 218 -19.63 11.40 -19.33
C ALA A 218 -20.42 10.83 -20.54
N LYS A 219 -20.67 9.51 -20.59
CA LYS A 219 -21.17 8.82 -21.81
C LYS A 219 -22.63 8.35 -21.80
N SER A 220 -23.45 8.69 -20.79
CA SER A 220 -24.90 8.36 -20.82
C SER A 220 -25.77 9.55 -21.29
N PRO A 221 -26.52 9.47 -22.42
CA PRO A 221 -27.27 10.58 -23.02
C PRO A 221 -28.80 10.52 -22.87
N LYS A 222 -29.41 11.72 -22.84
CA LYS A 222 -30.79 12.15 -23.21
C LYS A 222 -31.91 11.09 -23.27
N ALA A 223 -32.88 11.24 -22.35
CA ALA A 223 -34.20 10.61 -22.44
C ALA A 223 -35.00 11.11 -23.65
N ARG A 224 -35.58 10.16 -24.40
CA ARG A 224 -36.63 10.35 -25.40
C ARG A 224 -37.95 10.67 -24.70
N GLN A 225 -38.76 11.55 -25.28
CA GLN A 225 -40.20 11.53 -25.06
C GLN A 225 -40.91 11.42 -26.41
N ASP A 226 -41.85 10.49 -26.42
CA ASP A 226 -42.48 9.85 -27.55
C ASP A 226 -43.44 10.74 -28.34
N LYS A 227 -43.54 10.43 -29.63
CA LYS A 227 -44.63 10.85 -30.51
C LYS A 227 -45.90 10.08 -30.13
N HIS A 228 -47.00 10.79 -29.95
CA HIS A 228 -48.34 10.21 -30.01
C HIS A 228 -49.16 11.05 -30.99
N ASP A 229 -49.48 10.47 -32.15
CA ASP A 229 -50.42 11.03 -33.13
C ASP A 229 -51.86 10.67 -32.73
N THR A 230 -52.64 11.72 -32.44
CA THR A 230 -54.02 12.11 -32.86
C THR A 230 -55.14 11.06 -33.06
N PRO A 231 -56.42 11.45 -32.83
CA PRO A 231 -57.18 12.12 -33.90
C PRO A 231 -58.17 13.24 -33.48
N ASP A 232 -58.59 13.99 -34.51
CA ASP A 232 -59.63 15.01 -34.62
C ASP A 232 -60.93 14.79 -33.80
N HIS A 233 -61.54 15.90 -33.34
CA HIS A 233 -62.85 16.36 -33.83
C HIS A 233 -63.26 17.73 -33.24
N GLU A 234 -63.45 18.69 -34.16
CA GLU A 234 -64.55 19.64 -34.29
C GLU A 234 -65.15 20.44 -33.09
N ARG A 235 -65.22 21.76 -33.38
CA ARG A 235 -66.06 22.86 -32.86
C ARG A 235 -65.51 23.73 -31.74
#